data_AF-A0A061J3J3-F1
#
_entry.id   AF-A0A061J3J3-F1
#
_cell.length_a   1.000
_cell.length_b   1.000
_cell.length_c   1.000
_cell.angle_alpha   90.00
_cell.angle_beta   90.00
_cell.angle_gamma   90.00
#
_symmetry.space_group_name_H-M   'P 1'
#
loop_
_entity.id
_entity.type
_entity.pdbx_description
1 polymer ?
#
loop_
_entity_poly.entity_id
_entity_poly.type
_entity_poly.pdbx_seq_one_letter_code
_entity_poly.pdbx_strand_id
1 'polypeptide(L)'
;MSRHLFSSAVLLLFVLLMCCGGAAVHAEGNTATAVQLPTCVDLFVPDKTQVERDGGRRTRDSFASPSLASAGGVLVALAEGHIDYTDSLQRGSDWLNYADIVAGHIKAAESWSSRVAEVNATTWKVRGVFSRTSKVDHVGIASFPTTIARGKKVFLLVGSYDRTFKEHEGYWATDGWDLQVGGG
;
A
#
# COMPACT_ATOMS: atom_id res chain seq x y z
N MET A 1 -14.83 4.92 34.31
CA MET A 1 -14.04 6.09 33.87
C MET A 1 -12.99 5.61 32.87
N SER A 2 -13.27 5.75 31.59
CA SER A 2 -12.35 5.42 30.50
C SER A 2 -11.49 6.64 30.20
N ARG A 3 -10.39 6.79 30.95
CA ARG A 3 -9.45 7.91 30.77
C ARG A 3 -8.44 7.65 29.63
N HIS A 4 -8.42 6.43 29.10
CA HIS A 4 -7.45 6.00 28.09
C HIS A 4 -8.00 6.05 26.65
N LEU A 5 -9.30 5.82 26.43
CA LEU A 5 -9.91 5.94 25.10
C LEU A 5 -9.93 7.40 24.60
N PHE A 6 -10.11 8.36 25.51
CA PHE A 6 -10.01 9.79 25.19
C PHE A 6 -8.58 10.18 24.78
N SER A 7 -7.55 9.64 25.41
CA SER A 7 -6.15 9.96 25.07
C SER A 7 -5.75 9.41 23.71
N SER A 8 -6.23 8.21 23.35
CA SER A 8 -5.92 7.59 22.05
C SER A 8 -6.64 8.30 20.89
N ALA A 9 -7.88 8.73 21.10
CA ALA A 9 -8.61 9.52 20.13
C ALA A 9 -7.96 10.90 19.91
N VAL A 10 -7.46 11.54 20.96
CA VAL A 10 -6.73 12.82 20.87
C VAL A 10 -5.41 12.68 20.11
N LEU A 11 -4.66 11.58 20.33
CA LEU A 11 -3.43 11.30 19.59
C LEU A 11 -3.69 11.06 18.10
N LEU A 12 -4.71 10.27 17.75
CA LEU A 12 -5.12 10.07 16.35
C LEU A 12 -5.55 11.37 15.69
N LEU A 13 -6.29 12.21 16.41
CA LEU A 13 -6.71 13.53 15.94
C LEU A 13 -5.52 14.47 15.74
N PHE A 14 -4.50 14.37 16.59
CA PHE A 14 -3.23 15.10 16.45
C PHE A 14 -2.42 14.65 15.22
N VAL A 15 -2.37 13.35 14.93
CA VAL A 15 -1.71 12.81 13.73
C VAL A 15 -2.43 13.27 12.47
N LEU A 16 -3.77 13.26 12.47
CA LEU A 16 -4.59 13.79 11.37
C LEU A 16 -4.39 15.32 11.19
N LEU A 17 -4.29 16.07 12.29
CA LEU A 17 -3.99 17.51 12.27
C LEU A 17 -2.56 17.82 11.82
N MET A 18 -1.58 16.93 12.04
CA MET A 18 -0.20 17.11 11.56
C MET A 18 -0.03 16.72 10.08
N CYS A 19 -0.73 15.69 9.61
CA CYS A 19 -0.72 15.29 8.20
C CYS A 19 -1.53 16.24 7.29
N CYS A 20 -2.48 16.99 7.85
CA CYS A 20 -3.36 17.89 7.10
C CYS A 20 -3.33 19.37 7.58
N GLY A 21 -2.44 19.71 8.52
CA GLY A 21 -2.37 21.04 9.12
C GLY A 21 -1.30 21.91 8.47
N GLY A 22 -1.67 22.63 7.43
CA GLY A 22 -0.88 23.79 6.98
C GLY A 22 -0.90 24.86 8.08
N ALA A 23 0.25 25.18 8.64
CA ALA A 23 0.39 26.28 9.59
C ALA A 23 0.05 27.61 8.90
N ALA A 24 -1.00 28.28 9.35
CA ALA A 24 -1.29 29.65 8.95
C ALA A 24 -0.33 30.59 9.67
N VAL A 25 0.76 30.96 9.00
CA VAL A 25 1.58 32.12 9.41
C VAL A 25 0.85 33.36 8.92
N HIS A 26 0.42 34.21 9.84
CA HIS A 26 -0.19 35.49 9.52
C HIS A 26 0.89 36.40 8.90
N ALA A 27 0.84 36.55 7.57
CA ALA A 27 1.57 37.60 6.86
C ALA A 27 0.52 38.56 6.27
N GLU A 28 0.60 39.82 6.66
CA GLU A 28 -0.23 40.89 6.13
C GLU A 28 -0.03 41.03 4.61
N GLY A 29 -1.15 41.14 3.89
CA GLY A 29 -1.19 41.81 2.58
C GLY A 29 -0.68 41.02 1.38
N ASN A 30 -1.37 39.94 0.99
CA ASN A 30 -1.61 39.68 -0.43
C ASN A 30 -2.86 38.81 -0.58
N THR A 31 -3.67 39.07 -1.60
CA THR A 31 -4.92 38.34 -1.87
C THR A 31 -4.67 36.84 -1.86
N ALA A 32 -5.20 36.14 -0.85
CA ALA A 32 -5.14 34.69 -0.77
C ALA A 32 -5.91 34.13 -1.97
N THR A 33 -5.18 33.78 -3.02
CA THR A 33 -5.70 32.95 -4.09
C THR A 33 -6.14 31.67 -3.40
N ALA A 34 -7.45 31.42 -3.36
CA ALA A 34 -7.98 30.21 -2.75
C ALA A 34 -7.26 29.01 -3.38
N VAL A 35 -6.35 28.39 -2.60
CA VAL A 35 -5.63 27.21 -3.05
C VAL A 35 -6.67 26.12 -3.16
N GLN A 36 -7.14 25.88 -4.39
CA GLN A 36 -8.09 24.82 -4.66
C GLN A 36 -7.42 23.50 -4.28
N LEU A 37 -7.97 22.81 -3.27
CA LEU A 37 -7.46 21.52 -2.86
C LEU A 37 -7.43 20.59 -4.07
N PRO A 38 -6.32 19.87 -4.30
CA PRO A 38 -6.27 18.85 -5.33
C PRO A 38 -7.41 17.84 -5.11
N THR A 39 -8.13 17.51 -6.17
CA THR A 39 -9.09 16.41 -6.12
C THR A 39 -8.31 15.10 -5.98
N CYS A 40 -8.52 14.34 -4.91
CA CYS A 40 -7.89 13.03 -4.71
C CYS A 40 -8.76 11.90 -5.27
N VAL A 41 -8.14 10.78 -5.62
CA VAL A 41 -8.83 9.54 -5.98
C VAL A 41 -8.18 8.36 -5.27
N ASP A 42 -9.00 7.46 -4.74
CA ASP A 42 -8.51 6.27 -4.04
C ASP A 42 -8.14 5.19 -5.05
N LEU A 43 -6.85 4.84 -5.12
CA LEU A 43 -6.34 3.82 -6.05
C LEU A 43 -6.48 2.40 -5.48
N PHE A 44 -6.18 2.24 -4.20
CA PHE A 44 -6.16 0.96 -3.49
C PHE A 44 -7.07 1.06 -2.27
N VAL A 45 -8.21 0.39 -2.33
CA VAL A 45 -9.25 0.45 -1.31
C VAL A 45 -9.41 -0.94 -0.68
N PRO A 46 -9.18 -1.08 0.64
CA PRO A 46 -9.43 -2.33 1.37
C PRO A 46 -10.80 -2.92 1.07
N ASP A 47 -10.88 -4.25 0.99
CA ASP A 47 -12.11 -5.02 0.73
C ASP A 47 -12.83 -4.73 -0.60
N LYS A 48 -12.31 -3.83 -1.44
CA LYS A 48 -12.92 -3.41 -2.71
C LYS A 48 -11.98 -3.60 -3.89
N THR A 49 -10.72 -3.20 -3.75
CA THR A 49 -9.74 -3.34 -4.82
C THR A 49 -9.39 -4.80 -5.02
N GLN A 50 -9.79 -5.31 -6.17
CA GLN A 50 -9.57 -6.70 -6.55
C GLN A 50 -8.26 -6.87 -7.31
N VAL A 51 -7.39 -7.73 -6.80
CA VAL A 51 -6.06 -7.98 -7.35
C VAL A 51 -6.07 -9.27 -8.16
N GLU A 52 -5.70 -9.17 -9.44
CA GLU A 52 -5.47 -10.34 -10.31
C GLU A 52 -4.11 -10.97 -9.97
N ARG A 53 -4.10 -12.28 -9.73
CA ARG A 53 -2.87 -13.06 -9.49
C ARG A 53 -3.08 -14.56 -9.74
N ASP A 54 -2.11 -15.21 -10.38
CA ASP A 54 -2.02 -16.67 -10.55
C ASP A 54 -3.35 -17.34 -10.97
N GLY A 55 -4.06 -16.74 -11.93
CA GLY A 55 -5.34 -17.25 -12.46
C GLY A 55 -6.58 -16.96 -11.61
N GLY A 56 -6.43 -16.26 -10.49
CA GLY A 56 -7.52 -15.85 -9.60
C GLY A 56 -7.59 -14.34 -9.38
N ARG A 57 -8.65 -13.93 -8.68
CA ARG A 57 -8.89 -12.55 -8.26
C ARG A 57 -9.29 -12.55 -6.79
N ARG A 58 -8.60 -11.76 -5.97
CA ARG A 58 -8.88 -11.63 -4.54
C ARG A 58 -8.69 -10.18 -4.09
N THR A 59 -9.54 -9.72 -3.18
CA THR A 59 -9.36 -8.44 -2.48
C THR A 59 -8.15 -8.49 -1.54
N ARG A 60 -7.79 -7.34 -0.98
CA ARG A 60 -6.81 -7.21 0.10
C ARG A 60 -7.49 -6.57 1.29
N ASP A 61 -7.07 -6.98 2.47
CA ASP A 61 -7.63 -6.53 3.75
C ASP A 61 -7.03 -5.16 4.12
N SER A 62 -5.83 -4.85 3.64
CA SER A 62 -5.26 -3.50 3.69
C SER A 62 -4.21 -3.27 2.60
N PHE A 63 -3.81 -2.00 2.45
CA PHE A 63 -2.71 -1.58 1.57
C PHE A 63 -1.77 -0.63 2.29
N ALA A 64 -0.46 -0.75 2.04
CA ALA A 64 0.56 0.04 2.72
C ALA A 64 1.75 0.35 1.78
N SER A 65 2.67 1.20 2.25
CA SER A 65 3.95 1.51 1.59
C SER A 65 3.81 1.82 0.09
N PRO A 66 3.18 2.95 -0.28
CA PRO A 66 2.95 3.25 -1.69
C PRO A 66 4.25 3.58 -2.44
N SER A 67 4.25 3.28 -3.74
CA SER A 67 5.28 3.69 -4.71
C SER A 67 4.64 4.17 -6.00
N LEU A 68 5.31 5.05 -6.74
CA LEU A 68 4.77 5.63 -7.96
C LEU A 68 5.88 5.89 -8.98
N ALA A 69 5.65 5.49 -10.22
CA ALA A 69 6.59 5.73 -11.32
C ALA A 69 5.86 6.10 -12.62
N SER A 70 6.47 6.93 -13.45
CA SER A 70 5.96 7.28 -14.78
C SER A 70 6.92 6.80 -15.85
N ALA A 71 6.47 5.88 -16.70
CA ALA A 71 7.29 5.30 -17.78
C ALA A 71 6.49 5.30 -19.09
N GLY A 72 7.09 5.84 -20.16
CA GLY A 72 6.44 5.92 -21.47
C GLY A 72 5.10 6.66 -21.48
N GLY A 73 4.88 7.61 -20.55
CA GLY A 73 3.62 8.36 -20.40
C GLY A 73 2.55 7.65 -19.57
N VAL A 74 2.77 6.40 -19.16
CA VAL A 74 1.87 5.65 -18.27
C VAL A 74 2.34 5.81 -16.83
N LEU A 75 1.41 6.10 -15.94
CA LEU A 75 1.67 6.16 -14.51
C LEU A 75 1.38 4.79 -13.91
N VAL A 76 2.32 4.26 -13.12
CA VAL A 76 2.19 2.99 -12.43
C VAL A 76 2.21 3.26 -10.95
N ALA A 77 1.10 2.95 -10.28
CA ALA A 77 0.98 3.02 -8.84
C ALA A 77 1.20 1.61 -8.27
N LEU A 78 2.01 1.51 -7.21
CA LEU A 78 2.29 0.28 -6.51
C LEU A 78 2.02 0.46 -5.03
N ALA A 79 1.72 -0.64 -4.35
CA ALA A 79 1.58 -0.70 -2.91
C ALA A 79 1.88 -2.13 -2.44
N GLU A 80 2.12 -2.29 -1.16
CA GLU A 80 1.91 -3.58 -0.50
C GLU A 80 0.40 -3.88 -0.46
N GLY A 81 0.01 -5.09 -0.84
CA GLY A 81 -1.32 -5.64 -0.65
C GLY A 81 -1.29 -6.67 0.46
N HIS A 82 -2.01 -6.41 1.55
CA HIS A 82 -1.99 -7.26 2.73
C HIS A 82 -3.20 -8.20 2.75
N ILE A 83 -2.97 -9.42 3.20
CA ILE A 83 -4.01 -10.38 3.57
C ILE A 83 -3.71 -10.83 5.00
N ASP A 84 -4.70 -10.72 5.87
CA ASP A 84 -4.58 -11.14 7.26
C ASP A 84 -4.35 -12.67 7.30
N TYR A 85 -3.29 -13.08 7.99
CA TYR A 85 -2.96 -14.49 8.08
C TYR A 85 -3.86 -15.16 9.12
N THR A 86 -4.74 -16.04 8.64
CA THR A 86 -5.62 -16.84 9.49
C THR A 86 -5.03 -18.24 9.62
N ASP A 87 -4.58 -18.57 10.85
CA ASP A 87 -4.19 -19.92 11.23
C ASP A 87 -5.33 -20.60 11.98
N SER A 88 -5.74 -21.77 11.53
CA SER A 88 -6.75 -22.58 12.24
C SER A 88 -6.26 -23.04 13.61
N LEU A 89 -4.94 -23.05 13.84
CA LEU A 89 -4.32 -23.43 15.10
C LEU A 89 -4.25 -22.30 16.14
N GLN A 90 -4.77 -21.09 15.84
CA GLN A 90 -4.85 -19.94 16.75
C GLN A 90 -3.53 -19.59 17.45
N ARG A 91 -2.45 -19.65 16.68
CA ARG A 91 -1.08 -19.65 17.16
C ARG A 91 -0.51 -18.24 17.37
N GLY A 92 -1.32 -17.35 17.94
CA GLY A 92 -0.99 -15.94 18.18
C GLY A 92 -0.66 -15.17 16.89
N SER A 93 -1.41 -15.43 15.82
CA SER A 93 -1.14 -14.91 14.48
C SER A 93 -1.93 -13.66 14.10
N ASP A 94 -2.70 -13.07 15.02
CA ASP A 94 -3.61 -11.94 14.75
C ASP A 94 -2.91 -10.67 14.22
N TRP A 95 -1.60 -10.55 14.42
CA TRP A 95 -0.78 -9.44 13.90
C TRP A 95 -0.05 -9.78 12.60
N LEU A 96 -0.08 -11.04 12.18
CA LEU A 96 0.69 -11.55 11.05
C LEU A 96 -0.11 -11.36 9.77
N ASN A 97 0.51 -10.70 8.78
CA ASN A 97 -0.10 -10.51 7.48
C ASN A 97 0.81 -11.09 6.41
N TYR A 98 0.18 -11.73 5.43
CA TYR A 98 0.79 -11.92 4.14
C TYR A 98 0.87 -10.57 3.41
N ALA A 99 1.98 -10.28 2.74
CA ALA A 99 2.06 -9.12 1.84
C ALA A 99 2.69 -9.46 0.50
N ASP A 100 2.03 -9.05 -0.58
CA ASP A 100 2.57 -9.00 -1.93
C ASP A 100 2.68 -7.55 -2.42
N ILE A 101 3.47 -7.32 -3.47
CA ILE A 101 3.48 -6.03 -4.17
C ILE A 101 2.44 -6.09 -5.27
N VAL A 102 1.53 -5.12 -5.25
CA VAL A 102 0.49 -4.94 -6.26
C VAL A 102 0.77 -3.70 -7.09
N ALA A 103 0.31 -3.70 -8.34
CA ALA A 103 0.45 -2.56 -9.24
C ALA A 103 -0.83 -2.32 -10.05
N GLY A 104 -1.18 -1.05 -10.21
CA GLY A 104 -2.21 -0.57 -11.12
C GLY A 104 -1.64 0.44 -12.11
N HIS A 105 -2.08 0.37 -13.37
CA HIS A 105 -1.64 1.28 -14.43
C HIS A 105 -2.72 2.32 -14.71
N ILE A 106 -2.36 3.59 -14.63
CA ILE A 106 -3.19 4.73 -15.02
C ILE A 106 -2.68 5.19 -16.37
N LYS A 107 -3.50 5.07 -17.40
CA LYS A 107 -3.08 5.43 -18.76
C LYS A 107 -2.76 6.92 -18.84
N ALA A 108 -1.97 7.26 -19.85
CA ALA A 108 -1.78 8.65 -20.22
C ALA A 108 -3.17 9.24 -20.54
N ALA A 109 -3.56 10.26 -19.79
CA ALA A 109 -4.79 10.99 -20.02
C ALA A 109 -4.49 12.49 -20.07
N GLU A 110 -5.25 13.21 -20.90
CA GLU A 110 -5.04 14.64 -21.17
C GLU A 110 -5.33 15.52 -19.94
N SER A 111 -6.19 15.06 -19.03
CA SER A 111 -6.59 15.80 -17.82
C SER A 111 -6.63 14.92 -16.57
N TRP A 112 -6.54 15.56 -15.40
CA TRP A 112 -6.71 14.90 -14.11
C TRP A 112 -8.10 14.24 -13.98
N SER A 113 -9.15 14.93 -14.41
CA SER A 113 -10.52 14.39 -14.40
C SER A 113 -10.65 13.10 -15.20
N SER A 114 -9.93 12.97 -16.33
CA SER A 114 -9.91 11.75 -17.12
C SER A 114 -9.20 10.60 -16.39
N ARG A 115 -8.16 10.88 -15.60
CA ARG A 115 -7.49 9.85 -14.76
C ARG A 115 -8.40 9.38 -13.64
N VAL A 116 -9.09 10.31 -12.98
CA VAL A 116 -10.07 10.00 -11.92
C VAL A 116 -11.20 9.13 -12.47
N ALA A 117 -11.72 9.46 -13.66
CA ALA A 117 -12.75 8.65 -14.32
C ALA A 117 -12.27 7.23 -14.65
N GLU A 118 -11.01 7.06 -15.08
CA GLU A 118 -10.42 5.75 -15.35
C GLU A 118 -10.31 4.88 -14.08
N VAL A 119 -9.87 5.47 -12.96
CA VAL A 119 -9.74 4.76 -11.67
C VAL A 119 -11.11 4.41 -11.09
N ASN A 120 -12.07 5.34 -11.17
CA ASN A 120 -13.43 5.12 -10.66
C ASN A 120 -14.26 4.17 -11.54
N ALA A 121 -13.82 3.90 -12.76
CA ALA A 121 -14.46 2.89 -13.59
C ALA A 121 -14.22 1.49 -13.00
N THR A 122 -15.17 0.58 -13.21
CA THR A 122 -15.04 -0.84 -12.85
C THR A 122 -13.91 -1.56 -13.61
N THR A 123 -13.24 -0.86 -14.52
CA THR A 123 -12.12 -1.33 -15.34
C THR A 123 -10.75 -1.08 -14.72
N TRP A 124 -10.63 -0.43 -13.56
CA TRP A 124 -9.36 -0.32 -12.85
C TRP A 124 -8.81 -1.72 -12.52
N LYS A 125 -7.67 -2.07 -13.11
CA LYS A 125 -7.04 -3.39 -12.99
C LYS A 125 -5.78 -3.30 -12.15
N VAL A 126 -5.79 -4.00 -11.03
CA VAL A 126 -4.63 -4.17 -10.16
C VAL A 126 -4.14 -5.60 -10.27
N ARG A 127 -2.82 -5.77 -10.31
CA ARG A 127 -2.15 -7.08 -10.45
C ARG A 127 -1.12 -7.27 -9.36
N GLY A 128 -0.95 -8.49 -8.87
CA GLY A 128 0.23 -8.86 -8.10
C GLY A 128 1.45 -8.89 -9.03
N VAL A 129 2.49 -8.14 -8.70
CA VAL A 129 3.72 -8.02 -9.53
C VAL A 129 4.94 -8.65 -8.87
N PHE A 130 4.96 -8.76 -7.55
CA PHE A 130 6.00 -9.48 -6.83
C PHE A 130 5.44 -10.08 -5.56
N SER A 131 5.87 -11.27 -5.20
CA SER A 131 5.33 -11.97 -4.05
C SER A 131 6.27 -13.05 -3.57
N ARG A 132 6.13 -13.44 -2.31
CA ARG A 132 6.74 -14.65 -1.77
C ARG A 132 5.69 -15.72 -1.52
N THR A 133 6.15 -16.96 -1.39
CA THR A 133 5.32 -18.12 -1.07
C THR A 133 4.82 -18.02 0.37
N SER A 134 3.55 -18.39 0.58
CA SER A 134 2.97 -18.54 1.92
C SER A 134 2.26 -19.87 2.03
N LYS A 135 2.43 -20.52 3.17
CA LYS A 135 1.86 -21.82 3.53
C LYS A 135 1.68 -21.87 5.05
N VAL A 136 1.14 -22.98 5.56
CA VAL A 136 1.04 -23.21 7.00
C VAL A 136 2.42 -23.08 7.65
N ASP A 137 2.46 -22.37 8.78
CA ASP A 137 3.66 -22.07 9.58
C ASP A 137 4.76 -21.28 8.84
N HIS A 138 4.49 -20.73 7.65
CA HIS A 138 5.45 -19.96 6.87
C HIS A 138 4.77 -18.89 6.00
N VAL A 139 4.98 -17.63 6.34
CA VAL A 139 4.41 -16.48 5.65
C VAL A 139 5.52 -15.68 4.98
N GLY A 140 5.53 -15.67 3.66
CA GLY A 140 6.44 -14.85 2.88
C GLY A 140 5.91 -13.42 2.75
N ILE A 141 6.79 -12.44 2.90
CA ILE A 141 6.45 -11.02 2.92
C ILE A 141 7.29 -10.27 1.90
N ALA A 142 6.60 -9.50 1.06
CA ALA A 142 7.19 -8.47 0.22
C ALA A 142 6.78 -7.09 0.71
N SER A 143 7.75 -6.23 1.03
CA SER A 143 7.50 -4.93 1.66
C SER A 143 8.34 -3.81 1.06
N PHE A 144 7.96 -2.58 1.37
CA PHE A 144 8.66 -1.34 1.03
C PHE A 144 9.00 -1.21 -0.48
N PRO A 145 8.00 -1.32 -1.37
CA PRO A 145 8.25 -1.16 -2.80
C PRO A 145 8.78 0.23 -3.10
N THR A 146 9.94 0.29 -3.75
CA THR A 146 10.56 1.53 -4.22
C THR A 146 10.76 1.44 -5.71
N THR A 147 10.30 2.45 -6.45
CA THR A 147 10.31 2.41 -7.92
C THR A 147 11.11 3.53 -8.54
N ILE A 148 11.73 3.23 -9.68
CA ILE A 148 12.34 4.20 -10.58
C ILE A 148 11.94 3.88 -12.02
N ALA A 149 11.64 4.89 -12.81
CA ALA A 149 11.37 4.75 -14.24
C ALA A 149 12.58 5.15 -15.08
N ARG A 150 12.84 4.40 -16.15
CA ARG A 150 13.81 4.78 -17.19
C ARG A 150 13.27 4.44 -18.57
N GLY A 151 12.99 5.48 -19.35
CA GLY A 151 12.35 5.33 -20.66
C GLY A 151 10.95 4.72 -20.54
N LYS A 152 10.75 3.52 -21.08
CA LYS A 152 9.48 2.78 -21.03
C LYS A 152 9.45 1.67 -19.97
N LYS A 153 10.49 1.59 -19.12
CA LYS A 153 10.63 0.54 -18.10
C LYS A 153 10.45 1.10 -16.70
N VAL A 154 9.93 0.26 -15.81
CA VAL A 154 9.86 0.50 -14.37
C VAL A 154 10.72 -0.55 -13.68
N PHE A 155 11.61 -0.09 -12.80
CA PHE A 155 12.41 -0.93 -11.93
C PHE A 155 11.81 -0.85 -10.53
N LEU A 156 11.71 -2.00 -9.86
CA LEU A 156 11.16 -2.17 -8.53
C LEU A 156 12.24 -2.75 -7.61
N LEU A 157 12.58 -2.03 -6.55
CA LEU A 157 13.31 -2.54 -5.41
C LEU A 157 12.29 -2.91 -4.31
N VAL A 158 12.43 -4.10 -3.73
CA VAL A 158 11.49 -4.64 -2.75
C VAL A 158 12.24 -5.32 -1.61
N GLY A 159 11.82 -5.05 -0.37
CA GLY A 159 12.22 -5.80 0.81
C GLY A 159 11.52 -7.15 0.83
N SER A 160 12.24 -8.21 1.16
CA SER A 160 11.79 -9.58 1.02
C SER A 160 12.22 -10.38 2.24
N TYR A 161 11.30 -10.96 3.00
CA TYR A 161 11.63 -11.78 4.17
C TYR A 161 10.53 -12.80 4.44
N ASP A 162 10.82 -13.77 5.32
CA ASP A 162 9.86 -14.80 5.72
C ASP A 162 9.61 -14.72 7.22
N ARG A 163 8.38 -15.05 7.62
CA ARG A 163 8.05 -15.34 9.01
C ARG A 163 7.69 -16.81 9.14
N THR A 164 8.39 -17.53 10.00
CA THR A 164 8.23 -18.97 10.17
C THR A 164 7.90 -19.28 11.62
N PHE A 165 6.92 -20.15 11.87
CA PHE A 165 6.61 -20.56 13.23
C PHE A 165 7.64 -21.57 13.74
N LYS A 166 8.16 -21.33 14.95
CA LYS A 166 9.07 -22.25 15.64
C LYS A 166 8.26 -23.10 16.60
N GLU A 167 7.85 -24.29 16.15
CA GLU A 167 6.92 -25.17 16.89
C GLU A 167 7.32 -25.45 18.33
N HIS A 168 8.59 -25.80 18.54
CA HIS A 168 9.11 -26.13 19.87
C HIS A 168 9.19 -24.92 20.80
N GLU A 169 9.26 -23.70 20.26
CA GLU A 169 9.47 -22.48 21.04
C GLU A 169 8.17 -21.66 21.18
N GLY A 170 7.14 -21.97 20.38
CA GLY A 170 5.82 -21.38 20.53
C GLY A 170 5.68 -19.96 19.98
N TYR A 171 6.57 -19.50 19.08
CA TYR A 171 6.50 -18.15 18.49
C TYR A 171 6.87 -18.09 17.00
N TRP A 172 6.54 -16.97 16.36
CA TRP A 172 6.92 -16.65 14.98
C TRP A 172 8.26 -15.91 14.91
N ALA A 173 9.23 -16.48 14.22
CA ALA A 173 10.52 -15.82 13.95
C ALA A 173 10.52 -15.15 12.58
N THR A 174 11.30 -14.08 12.43
CA THR A 174 11.59 -13.45 11.15
C THR A 174 12.95 -13.91 10.66
N ASP A 175 13.00 -14.45 9.44
CA ASP A 175 14.20 -15.01 8.83
C ASP A 175 14.36 -14.49 7.38
N GLY A 176 15.59 -14.58 6.84
CA GLY A 176 15.83 -14.45 5.40
C GLY A 176 15.52 -13.07 4.81
N TRP A 177 15.82 -12.00 5.54
CA TRP A 177 15.66 -10.63 5.04
C TRP A 177 16.65 -10.33 3.91
N ASP A 178 16.13 -9.82 2.80
CA ASP A 178 16.87 -9.51 1.60
C ASP A 178 16.24 -8.32 0.83
N LEU A 179 17.02 -7.72 -0.05
CA LEU A 179 16.57 -6.67 -0.98
C LEU A 179 16.67 -7.18 -2.41
N GLN A 180 15.52 -7.26 -3.08
CA GLN A 180 15.42 -7.79 -4.44
C GLN A 180 15.09 -6.68 -5.43
N VAL A 181 15.74 -6.72 -6.60
CA VAL A 181 15.46 -5.80 -7.70
C VAL A 181 14.87 -6.56 -8.88
N GLY A 182 13.73 -6.07 -9.37
CA GLY A 182 13.07 -6.54 -10.58
C GLY A 182 12.92 -5.42 -11.61
N GLY A 183 12.87 -5.76 -12.89
CA GLY A 183 12.58 -4.82 -13.97
C GLY A 183 11.49 -5.36 -14.88
N GLY A 184 10.54 -4.49 -15.25
CA GLY A 184 9.50 -4.74 -16.26
C GLY A 184 9.70 -3.90 -17.52
#